data_AF-A0A2P8K6M6-F1
#
_entry.id   AF-A0A2P8K6M6-F1
#
_cell.length_a   1.000
_cell.length_b   1.000
_cell.length_c   1.000
_cell.angle_alpha   90.00
_cell.angle_beta   90.00
_cell.angle_gamma   90.00
#
_symmetry.space_group_name_H-M   'P 1'
#
loop_
_entity.id
_entity.type
_entity.pdbx_description
1 polymer ?
#
loop_
_entity_poly.entity_id
_entity_poly.type
_entity_poly.pdbx_seq_one_letter_code
_entity_poly.pdbx_strand_id
1 'polypeptide(L)'
;PMLAQDYLSWSRQMTGLLQGQRAEWSARWRQLCAGLDPLAPADEARLADIAAAWTDYLHACKREGLHFIQPGRFVLPGEMAGAPALQFFPWPDVDAVGEAKLAQADKHSNAGMLRERYKYYCERVVKGFY
;
A
#
# COMPACT_ATOMS: atom_id res chain seq x y z
N PRO A 1 -6.36 11.04 -8.30
CA PRO A 1 -7.16 10.00 -7.61
C PRO A 1 -6.79 9.82 -6.13
N MET A 2 -5.52 9.55 -5.79
CA MET A 2 -5.10 9.34 -4.39
C MET A 2 -5.42 10.53 -3.48
N LEU A 3 -5.28 11.78 -3.96
CA LEU A 3 -5.65 12.98 -3.19
C LEU A 3 -7.14 13.08 -2.82
N ALA A 4 -8.00 12.36 -3.54
CA ALA A 4 -9.45 12.37 -3.34
C ALA A 4 -9.94 11.15 -2.54
N GLN A 5 -9.03 10.30 -2.05
CA GLN A 5 -9.35 9.07 -1.34
C GLN A 5 -8.58 9.00 -0.02
N ASP A 6 -9.26 8.55 1.03
CA ASP A 6 -8.57 8.07 2.21
C ASP A 6 -7.86 6.73 1.95
N TYR A 7 -7.05 6.31 2.91
CA TYR A 7 -6.26 5.09 2.81
C TYR A 7 -7.11 3.83 2.61
N LEU A 8 -8.29 3.74 3.23
CA LEU A 8 -9.12 2.53 3.19
C LEU A 8 -9.88 2.43 1.87
N SER A 9 -10.39 3.55 1.37
CA SER A 9 -11.01 3.67 0.04
C SER A 9 -10.00 3.33 -1.06
N TRP A 10 -8.78 3.88 -0.95
CA TRP A 10 -7.69 3.51 -1.85
C TRP A 10 -7.33 2.03 -1.74
N SER A 11 -7.27 1.49 -0.52
CA SER A 11 -6.97 0.08 -0.29
C SER A 11 -7.98 -0.83 -0.99
N ARG A 12 -9.28 -0.60 -0.81
CA ARG A 12 -10.34 -1.35 -1.50
C ARG A 12 -10.23 -1.26 -3.02
N GLN A 13 -9.96 -0.07 -3.55
CA GLN A 13 -9.78 0.09 -4.99
C GLN A 13 -8.61 -0.78 -5.48
N MET A 14 -7.47 -0.72 -4.81
CA MET A 14 -6.27 -1.43 -5.26
C MET A 14 -6.40 -2.94 -5.09
N THR A 15 -7.01 -3.42 -4.01
CA THR A 15 -7.24 -4.86 -3.80
C THR A 15 -8.33 -5.41 -4.71
N GLY A 16 -9.34 -4.61 -5.07
CA GLY A 16 -10.36 -4.97 -6.05
C GLY A 16 -9.81 -5.24 -7.46
N LEU A 17 -8.62 -4.73 -7.79
CA LEU A 17 -7.93 -4.99 -9.06
C LEU A 17 -7.19 -6.33 -9.10
N LEU A 18 -7.02 -7.02 -7.96
CA LEU A 18 -6.17 -8.21 -7.84
C LEU A 18 -6.87 -9.49 -8.33
N GLN A 19 -7.27 -9.46 -9.60
CA GLN A 19 -7.98 -10.52 -10.30
C GLN A 19 -7.21 -10.93 -11.56
N GLY A 20 -7.48 -12.13 -12.09
CA GLY A 20 -6.74 -12.67 -13.24
C GLY A 20 -5.22 -12.69 -13.00
N GLN A 21 -4.43 -12.25 -13.98
CA GLN A 21 -2.97 -12.20 -13.87
C GLN A 21 -2.47 -11.33 -12.71
N ARG A 22 -3.19 -10.27 -12.33
CA ARG A 22 -2.82 -9.44 -11.17
C ARG A 22 -2.93 -10.21 -9.86
N ALA A 23 -3.79 -11.22 -9.77
CA ALA A 23 -3.84 -12.12 -8.62
C ALA A 23 -2.54 -12.95 -8.53
N GLU A 24 -2.06 -13.46 -9.66
CA GLU A 24 -0.83 -14.26 -9.71
C GLU A 24 0.39 -13.43 -9.29
N TRP A 25 0.56 -12.23 -9.87
CA TRP A 25 1.70 -11.37 -9.55
C TRP A 25 1.68 -10.83 -8.11
N SER A 26 0.50 -10.66 -7.52
CA SER A 26 0.34 -10.21 -6.13
C SER A 26 0.37 -11.35 -5.11
N ALA A 27 0.54 -12.62 -5.54
CA ALA A 27 0.48 -13.77 -4.65
C ALA A 27 1.46 -13.68 -3.46
N ARG A 28 2.71 -13.31 -3.73
CA ARG A 28 3.73 -13.12 -2.66
C ARG A 28 3.32 -12.04 -1.65
N TRP A 29 2.81 -10.91 -2.14
CA TRP A 29 2.34 -9.84 -1.28
C TRP A 29 1.17 -10.30 -0.38
N ARG A 30 0.19 -11.01 -0.96
CA ARG A 30 -0.95 -11.57 -0.19
C ARG A 30 -0.50 -12.57 0.87
N GLN A 31 0.50 -13.41 0.56
CA GLN A 31 1.08 -14.35 1.51
C GLN A 31 1.75 -13.65 2.69
N LEU A 32 2.54 -12.60 2.45
CA LEU A 32 3.22 -11.86 3.53
C LEU A 32 2.23 -11.05 4.40
N CYS A 33 1.14 -10.59 3.81
CA CYS A 33 0.02 -9.96 4.51
C CYS A 33 -0.71 -10.93 5.45
N ALA A 34 -0.64 -12.24 5.22
CA ALA A 34 -1.32 -13.22 6.06
C ALA A 34 -0.81 -13.14 7.51
N GLY A 35 -1.74 -13.08 8.47
CA GLY A 35 -1.42 -12.97 9.88
C GLY A 35 -0.78 -11.63 10.28
N LEU A 36 -0.90 -10.58 9.47
CA LEU A 36 -0.59 -9.22 9.89
C LEU A 36 -1.74 -8.70 10.74
N ASP A 37 -1.52 -8.57 12.05
CA ASP A 37 -2.52 -7.98 12.95
C ASP A 37 -2.55 -6.44 12.73
N PRO A 38 -3.68 -5.86 12.32
CA PRO A 38 -3.82 -4.42 12.11
C PRO A 38 -3.54 -3.58 13.36
N LEU A 39 -3.88 -4.09 14.55
CA LEU A 39 -3.83 -3.34 15.80
C LEU A 39 -2.58 -3.62 16.64
N ALA A 40 -1.80 -4.65 16.29
CA ALA A 40 -0.51 -4.89 16.92
C ALA A 40 0.45 -3.71 16.69
N PRO A 41 1.42 -3.48 17.60
CA PRO A 41 2.48 -2.50 17.40
C PRO A 41 3.14 -2.67 16.03
N ALA A 42 3.47 -1.54 15.40
CA ALA A 42 4.01 -1.52 14.07
C ALA A 42 5.37 -2.22 14.03
N ASP A 43 5.44 -3.25 13.18
CA ASP A 43 6.69 -3.96 12.88
C ASP A 43 7.27 -3.38 11.59
N GLU A 44 8.17 -2.40 11.72
CA GLU A 44 8.71 -1.68 10.57
C GLU A 44 9.44 -2.59 9.58
N ALA A 45 10.13 -3.62 10.07
CA ALA A 45 10.84 -4.57 9.22
C ALA A 45 9.84 -5.39 8.41
N ARG A 46 8.81 -5.94 9.07
CA ARG A 46 7.75 -6.70 8.38
C ARG A 46 6.98 -5.84 7.39
N LEU A 47 6.66 -4.59 7.74
CA LEU A 47 5.97 -3.66 6.85
C LEU A 47 6.82 -3.29 5.63
N ALA A 48 8.15 -3.14 5.80
CA ALA A 48 9.07 -2.90 4.70
C ALA A 48 9.13 -4.10 3.73
N ASP A 49 9.20 -5.33 4.24
CA ASP A 49 9.20 -6.55 3.42
C ASP A 49 7.90 -6.69 2.60
N ILE A 50 6.76 -6.40 3.22
CA ILE A 50 5.46 -6.43 2.53
C ILE A 50 5.38 -5.31 1.48
N ALA A 51 5.87 -4.11 1.79
CA ALA A 51 5.90 -2.99 0.85
C ALA A 51 6.81 -3.28 -0.36
N ALA A 52 7.93 -3.97 -0.16
CA ALA A 52 8.77 -4.44 -1.25
C ALA A 52 8.02 -5.41 -2.16
N ALA A 53 7.31 -6.40 -1.60
CA ALA A 53 6.50 -7.33 -2.38
C ALA A 53 5.36 -6.64 -3.15
N TRP A 54 4.75 -5.59 -2.59
CA TRP A 54 3.78 -4.76 -3.31
C TRP A 54 4.45 -4.01 -4.48
N THR A 55 5.65 -3.48 -4.27
CA THR A 55 6.43 -2.78 -5.29
C THR A 55 6.82 -3.71 -6.44
N ASP A 56 7.20 -4.95 -6.15
CA ASP A 56 7.48 -5.98 -7.15
C ASP A 56 6.26 -6.28 -8.02
N TYR A 57 5.07 -6.38 -7.41
CA TYR A 57 3.80 -6.50 -8.12
C TYR A 57 3.57 -5.30 -9.05
N LEU A 58 3.80 -4.06 -8.59
CA LEU A 58 3.65 -2.87 -9.43
C LEU A 58 4.65 -2.86 -10.59
N HIS A 59 5.88 -3.33 -10.37
CA HIS A 59 6.86 -3.51 -11.44
C HIS A 59 6.40 -4.56 -12.47
N ALA A 60 5.81 -5.68 -12.03
CA ALA A 60 5.22 -6.67 -12.93
C ALA A 60 4.10 -6.04 -13.78
N CYS A 61 3.16 -5.32 -13.15
CA CYS A 61 2.10 -4.63 -13.87
C CYS A 61 2.64 -3.65 -14.93
N LYS A 62 3.69 -2.89 -14.59
CA LYS A 62 4.32 -1.96 -15.53
C LYS A 62 4.98 -2.65 -16.72
N ARG A 63 5.67 -3.79 -16.50
CA ARG A 63 6.29 -4.58 -17.58
C ARG A 63 5.26 -5.11 -18.57
N GLU A 64 4.09 -5.47 -18.06
CA GLU A 64 2.96 -5.98 -18.84
C GLU A 64 2.11 -4.86 -19.47
N GLY A 65 2.59 -3.61 -19.44
CA GLY A 65 1.97 -2.47 -20.12
C GLY A 65 0.73 -1.89 -19.41
N LEU A 66 0.46 -2.27 -18.16
CA LEU A 66 -0.70 -1.75 -17.44
C LEU A 66 -0.50 -0.28 -17.06
N HIS A 67 -1.46 0.56 -17.45
CA HIS A 67 -1.41 2.01 -17.19
C HIS A 67 -1.91 2.40 -15.80
N PHE A 68 -2.83 1.64 -15.22
CA PHE A 68 -3.34 1.90 -13.87
C PHE A 68 -2.50 1.15 -12.82
N ILE A 69 -1.44 1.83 -12.37
CA ILE A 69 -0.53 1.40 -11.30
C ILE A 69 -0.37 2.53 -10.27
N GLN A 70 -0.62 2.23 -8.99
CA GLN A 70 -0.48 3.20 -7.91
C GLN A 70 0.13 2.52 -6.67
N PRO A 71 1.04 3.19 -5.96
CA PRO A 71 1.53 4.55 -6.19
C PRO A 71 2.64 4.61 -7.25
N GLY A 72 2.58 5.55 -8.20
CA GLY A 72 3.49 5.58 -9.36
C GLY A 72 4.98 5.74 -9.02
N ARG A 73 5.32 6.44 -7.93
CA ARG A 73 6.72 6.62 -7.51
C ARG A 73 7.37 5.34 -6.99
N PHE A 74 6.60 4.30 -6.69
CA PHE A 74 7.18 3.03 -6.25
C PHE A 74 7.99 2.37 -7.38
N VAL A 75 7.53 2.52 -8.62
CA VAL A 75 8.20 1.95 -9.82
C VAL A 75 9.06 2.97 -10.58
N LEU A 76 9.05 4.24 -10.13
CA LEU A 76 9.83 5.36 -10.68
C LEU A 76 10.26 6.31 -9.54
N PRO A 77 11.06 5.84 -8.58
CA PRO A 77 11.29 6.57 -7.33
C PRO A 77 12.17 7.81 -7.50
N GLY A 78 13.06 7.84 -8.48
CA GLY A 78 14.05 8.92 -8.61
C GLY A 78 14.85 9.06 -7.31
N GLU A 79 14.95 10.28 -6.79
CA GLU A 79 15.65 10.59 -5.53
C GLU A 79 14.98 10.01 -4.27
N MET A 80 13.73 9.53 -4.38
CA MET A 80 12.99 8.96 -3.26
C MET A 80 13.29 7.46 -3.05
N ALA A 81 14.23 6.88 -3.80
CA ALA A 81 14.57 5.47 -3.68
C ALA A 81 15.02 5.16 -2.23
N GLY A 82 14.37 4.17 -1.60
CA GLY A 82 14.63 3.79 -0.21
C GLY A 82 13.99 4.70 0.84
N ALA A 83 13.27 5.76 0.45
CA ALA A 83 12.60 6.63 1.41
C ALA A 83 11.47 5.88 2.15
N PRO A 84 11.29 6.08 3.48
CA PRO A 84 10.18 5.49 4.23
C PRO A 84 8.79 5.84 3.67
N ALA A 85 8.69 6.99 2.98
CA ALA A 85 7.48 7.42 2.28
C ALA A 85 7.05 6.48 1.14
N LEU A 86 7.95 5.61 0.65
CA LEU A 86 7.66 4.58 -0.35
C LEU A 86 7.49 3.17 0.27
N GLN A 87 7.23 3.09 1.57
CA GLN A 87 7.08 1.82 2.29
C GLN A 87 5.67 1.67 2.87
N PHE A 88 4.67 1.68 1.98
CA PHE A 88 3.28 1.37 2.33
C PHE A 88 2.61 0.57 1.20
N PHE A 89 1.49 -0.06 1.50
CA PHE A 89 0.73 -0.91 0.58
C PHE A 89 -0.76 -0.82 0.93
N PRO A 90 -1.70 -1.21 0.04
CA PRO A 90 -3.11 -1.21 0.39
C PRO A 90 -3.37 -2.21 1.51
N TRP A 91 -4.27 -1.92 2.45
CA TRP A 91 -4.67 -2.92 3.42
C TRP A 91 -5.34 -4.12 2.69
N PRO A 92 -4.90 -5.37 2.94
CA PRO A 92 -5.25 -6.52 2.10
C PRO A 92 -6.74 -6.86 2.09
N ASP A 93 -7.41 -6.70 3.22
CA ASP A 93 -8.83 -6.98 3.35
C ASP A 93 -9.47 -6.03 4.38
N VAL A 94 -10.05 -4.94 3.87
CA VAL A 94 -10.67 -3.90 4.72
C VAL A 94 -11.97 -4.43 5.34
N ASP A 95 -12.73 -5.23 4.59
CA ASP A 95 -14.07 -5.64 4.99
C ASP A 95 -14.02 -6.81 5.98
N ALA A 96 -13.04 -7.72 5.86
CA ALA A 96 -12.83 -8.79 6.85
C ALA A 96 -12.39 -8.27 8.23
N VAL A 97 -11.60 -7.19 8.27
CA VAL A 97 -11.17 -6.57 9.55
C VAL A 97 -12.24 -5.63 10.10
N GLY A 98 -12.96 -4.94 9.22
CA GLY A 98 -13.90 -3.88 9.54
C GLY A 98 -13.27 -2.49 9.42
N GLU A 99 -13.91 -1.65 8.60
CA GLU A 99 -13.43 -0.29 8.31
C GLU A 99 -13.26 0.56 9.57
N ALA A 100 -14.24 0.54 10.48
CA ALA A 100 -14.18 1.32 11.72
C ALA A 100 -12.97 0.94 12.58
N LYS A 101 -12.62 -0.34 12.64
CA LYS A 101 -11.46 -0.85 13.39
C LYS A 101 -10.15 -0.36 12.79
N LEU A 102 -10.02 -0.38 11.46
CA LEU A 102 -8.83 0.13 10.76
C LEU A 102 -8.73 1.66 10.84
N ALA A 103 -9.85 2.37 10.71
CA ALA A 103 -9.91 3.83 10.78
C ALA A 103 -9.53 4.36 12.17
N GLN A 104 -9.84 3.61 13.23
CA GLN A 104 -9.52 3.98 14.61
C GLN A 104 -8.20 3.40 15.12
N ALA A 105 -7.48 2.62 14.31
CA ALA A 105 -6.21 2.04 14.68
C ALA A 105 -5.20 3.12 15.10
N ASP A 106 -4.50 2.88 16.22
CA ASP A 106 -3.48 3.79 16.74
C ASP A 106 -2.37 4.02 15.70
N LYS A 107 -1.79 5.23 15.65
CA LYS A 107 -0.77 5.58 14.64
C LYS A 107 0.51 4.74 14.72
N HIS A 108 0.77 4.12 15.87
CA HIS A 108 1.89 3.21 16.10
C HIS A 108 1.53 1.74 15.89
N SER A 109 0.31 1.42 15.44
CA SER A 109 -0.07 0.09 14.99
C SER A 109 0.30 -0.16 13.52
N ASN A 110 0.31 -1.41 13.07
CA ASN A 110 0.57 -1.75 11.67
C ASN A 110 -0.35 -0.97 10.70
N ALA A 111 -1.67 -1.00 10.95
CA ALA A 111 -2.62 -0.29 10.08
C ALA A 111 -2.46 1.23 10.18
N GLY A 112 -2.21 1.76 11.38
CA GLY A 112 -2.00 3.20 11.60
C GLY A 112 -0.75 3.71 10.89
N MET A 113 0.37 3.00 10.98
CA MET A 113 1.61 3.40 10.33
C MET A 113 1.47 3.43 8.80
N LEU A 114 0.81 2.43 8.20
CA LEU A 114 0.54 2.42 6.76
C LEU A 114 -0.33 3.61 6.34
N ARG A 115 -1.37 3.93 7.14
CA ARG A 115 -2.23 5.10 6.91
C ARG A 115 -1.44 6.40 6.97
N GLU A 116 -0.57 6.58 7.96
CA GLU A 116 0.26 7.78 8.08
C GLU A 116 1.25 7.92 6.92
N ARG A 117 1.88 6.82 6.48
CA ARG A 117 2.78 6.82 5.32
C ARG A 117 2.02 7.15 4.01
N TYR A 118 0.82 6.60 3.82
CA TYR A 118 -0.06 6.95 2.69
C TYR A 118 -0.41 8.44 2.69
N LYS A 119 -0.81 8.98 3.85
CA LYS A 119 -1.16 10.39 4.00
C LYS A 119 0.03 11.29 3.68
N TYR A 120 1.19 10.99 4.25
CA TYR A 120 2.44 11.69 3.98
C TYR A 120 2.77 11.66 2.47
N TYR A 121 2.67 10.49 1.84
CA TYR A 121 2.90 10.36 0.41
C TYR A 121 1.95 11.24 -0.41
N CYS A 122 0.65 11.23 -0.08
CA CYS A 122 -0.32 12.09 -0.75
C CYS A 122 0.03 13.58 -0.59
N GLU A 123 0.32 14.02 0.63
CA GLU A 123 0.56 15.43 0.93
C GLU A 123 1.90 15.98 0.44
N ARG A 124 2.96 15.16 0.49
CA ARG A 124 4.34 15.61 0.24
C ARG A 124 4.86 15.20 -1.12
N VAL A 125 4.36 14.09 -1.66
CA VAL A 125 4.79 13.56 -2.94
C VAL A 125 3.76 13.93 -3.99
N VAL A 126 2.51 13.47 -3.85
CA VAL A 126 1.50 13.68 -4.89
C VAL A 126 1.15 15.16 -5.05
N LYS A 127 0.81 15.89 -3.97
CA LYS A 127 0.52 17.34 -4.08
C LYS A 127 1.71 18.15 -4.56
N GLY A 128 2.94 17.78 -4.19
CA GLY A 128 4.15 18.52 -4.58
C GLY A 128 4.49 18.45 -6.07
N PHE A 129 3.86 17.53 -6.83
CA PHE A 129 3.97 17.46 -8.29
C PHE A 129 2.87 18.25 -9.03
N TYR A 130 1.84 18.72 -8.32
CA TYR A 130 0.73 19.51 -8.87
C TYR A 130 0.86 21.00 -8.53
#